data_AF-A0A3Q9EYJ3-F1
#
_entry.id   AF-A0A3Q9EYJ3-F1
#
_cell.length_a   1.000
_cell.length_b   1.000
_cell.length_c   1.000
_cell.angle_alpha   90.00
_cell.angle_beta   90.00
_cell.angle_gamma   90.00
#
_symmetry.space_group_name_H-M   'P 1'
#
loop_
_entity.id
_entity.type
_entity.pdbx_description
1 polymer ?
#
loop_
_entity_poly.entity_id
_entity_poly.type
_entity_poly.pdbx_seq_one_letter_code
_entity_poly.pdbx_strand_id
1 'polypeptide(L)'
;MRPARVLSGGLKAAALLVAVSDDRSENGKARFYTLRLPLHGTAFAHDWPEVESLTVLDDVTGEPFAPKAVDPEAIRWTPGGRSLLWTSEGAANSGQPALVREASPSGAYERELPLPESYAPVRSADGKLVAGVRNNQALEGLTLTPDGRKAVTVTENALVQDGPAASLTAKSPSRLLVTDRRTGEALAEHVYEVDPVSDAPTAPLPAPVNNVEGITWGPNLPGGSRSLVLVSDDNFGFNSGLTKFHLLSVGRGLTKHS
;
A
#
# COMPACT_ATOMS: atom_id res chain seq x y z
N MET A 1 21.49 -28.57 -46.51
CA MET A 1 21.02 -29.19 -45.25
C MET A 1 21.78 -28.53 -44.11
N ARG A 2 21.17 -27.55 -43.43
CA ARG A 2 21.75 -26.91 -42.23
C ARG A 2 21.12 -27.57 -41.00
N PRO A 3 21.87 -27.86 -39.93
CA PRO A 3 21.30 -28.50 -38.76
C PRO A 3 20.35 -27.53 -38.05
N ALA A 4 19.21 -28.07 -37.61
CA ALA A 4 18.25 -27.36 -36.79
C ALA A 4 18.90 -26.96 -35.47
N ARG A 5 18.87 -25.67 -35.14
CA ARG A 5 19.22 -25.17 -33.82
C ARG A 5 18.05 -25.49 -32.90
N VAL A 6 18.25 -26.42 -31.97
CA VAL A 6 17.32 -26.65 -30.86
C VAL A 6 17.33 -25.38 -30.00
N LEU A 7 16.24 -24.61 -30.04
CA LEU A 7 15.96 -23.57 -29.07
C LEU A 7 15.44 -24.26 -27.81
N SER A 8 16.35 -24.66 -26.92
CA SER A 8 15.98 -25.15 -25.60
C SER A 8 15.55 -23.97 -24.72
N GLY A 9 14.25 -23.88 -24.44
CA GLY A 9 13.65 -23.20 -23.28
C GLY A 9 14.00 -21.72 -23.13
N GLY A 10 13.41 -20.84 -23.96
CA GLY A 10 13.51 -19.40 -23.75
C GLY A 10 12.96 -18.98 -22.39
N LEU A 11 13.67 -18.09 -21.69
CA LEU A 11 13.12 -17.35 -20.55
C LEU A 11 11.76 -16.78 -20.97
N LYS A 12 10.70 -17.16 -20.26
CA LYS A 12 9.43 -16.44 -20.35
C LYS A 12 9.64 -15.03 -19.78
N ALA A 13 8.88 -14.05 -20.30
CA ALA A 13 8.94 -12.66 -19.83
C ALA A 13 8.84 -12.64 -18.29
N ALA A 14 9.92 -12.18 -17.65
CA ALA A 14 9.92 -11.99 -16.20
C ALA A 14 8.91 -10.89 -15.85
N ALA A 15 8.13 -11.09 -14.78
CA ALA A 15 7.27 -10.04 -14.27
C ALA A 15 8.16 -8.92 -13.72
N LEU A 16 7.89 -7.68 -14.14
CA LEU A 16 8.47 -6.49 -13.53
C LEU A 16 7.61 -6.11 -12.33
N LEU A 17 8.24 -6.05 -11.16
CA LEU A 17 7.65 -5.60 -9.93
C LEU A 17 8.22 -4.24 -9.54
N VAL A 18 7.52 -3.56 -8.65
CA VAL A 18 8.03 -2.35 -7.99
C VAL A 18 7.92 -2.52 -6.49
N ALA A 19 8.97 -2.08 -5.79
CA ALA A 19 9.02 -2.01 -4.33
C ALA A 19 9.48 -0.61 -3.92
N VAL A 20 8.97 -0.09 -2.81
CA VAL A 20 9.38 1.21 -2.27
C VAL A 20 10.18 0.98 -0.99
N SER A 21 11.12 1.87 -0.70
CA SER A 21 11.77 1.89 0.61
C SER A 21 10.91 2.68 1.57
N ASP A 22 10.50 2.04 2.67
CA ASP A 22 9.95 2.69 3.86
C ASP A 22 11.07 3.34 4.72
N ASP A 23 11.96 4.07 4.04
CA ASP A 23 12.94 4.90 4.75
C ASP A 23 12.46 6.32 4.58
N ARG A 24 12.40 7.07 5.68
CA ARG A 24 11.89 8.45 5.75
C ARG A 24 12.77 9.48 5.05
N SER A 25 13.52 9.05 4.06
CA SER A 25 14.72 9.70 3.55
C SER A 25 15.81 9.94 4.61
N GLU A 26 15.80 9.20 5.73
CA GLU A 26 16.73 9.38 6.85
C GLU A 26 18.08 8.69 6.61
N ASN A 27 18.05 7.44 6.13
CA ASN A 27 19.25 6.62 5.93
C ASN A 27 19.69 6.54 4.45
N GLY A 28 18.82 6.96 3.54
CA GLY A 28 19.09 7.18 2.13
C GLY A 28 18.05 8.12 1.54
N LYS A 29 18.13 8.48 0.25
CA LYS A 29 17.05 9.24 -0.39
C LYS A 29 15.77 8.40 -0.46
N ALA A 30 14.59 9.02 -0.39
CA ALA A 30 13.34 8.35 -0.72
C ALA A 30 13.41 7.74 -2.12
N ARG A 31 13.02 6.48 -2.28
CA ARG A 31 13.38 5.68 -3.46
C ARG A 31 12.48 4.47 -3.66
N PHE A 32 12.40 4.02 -4.90
CA PHE A 32 11.81 2.74 -5.27
C PHE A 32 12.76 1.89 -6.11
N TYR A 33 12.44 0.61 -6.21
CA TYR A 33 13.19 -0.39 -6.95
C TYR A 33 12.31 -1.01 -8.03
N THR A 34 12.84 -1.12 -9.24
CA THR A 34 12.26 -2.00 -10.26
C THR A 34 12.92 -3.36 -10.12
N LEU A 35 12.11 -4.39 -9.88
CA LEU A 35 12.57 -5.74 -9.61
C LEU A 35 12.15 -6.70 -10.71
N ARG A 36 13.00 -7.66 -10.99
CA ARG A 36 12.74 -8.76 -11.91
C ARG A 36 12.82 -10.07 -11.17
N LEU A 37 11.82 -10.93 -11.40
CA LEU A 37 11.78 -12.28 -10.85
C LEU A 37 12.07 -13.29 -11.97
N PRO A 38 13.34 -13.68 -12.19
CA PRO A 38 13.69 -14.65 -13.23
C PRO A 38 13.10 -16.04 -12.88
N LEU A 39 12.53 -16.70 -13.88
CA LEU A 39 11.96 -18.05 -13.76
C LEU A 39 12.72 -19.05 -14.63
N HIS A 40 12.95 -20.25 -14.09
CA HIS A 40 13.39 -21.44 -14.82
C HIS A 40 12.31 -22.53 -14.71
N GLY A 41 11.53 -22.71 -15.78
CA GLY A 41 10.35 -23.58 -15.75
C GLY A 41 9.24 -23.00 -14.87
N THR A 42 8.92 -23.69 -13.76
CA THR A 42 7.92 -23.26 -12.76
C THR A 42 8.55 -22.79 -11.45
N ALA A 43 9.87 -22.68 -11.37
CA ALA A 43 10.61 -22.22 -10.19
C ALA A 43 11.32 -20.90 -10.47
N PHE A 44 11.63 -20.14 -9.40
CA PHE A 44 12.54 -19.01 -9.50
C PHE A 44 13.95 -19.49 -9.87
N ALA A 45 14.68 -18.68 -10.64
CA ALA A 45 16.05 -19.02 -11.02
C ALA A 45 17.01 -18.93 -9.83
N HIS A 46 16.73 -18.03 -8.87
CA HIS A 46 17.53 -17.76 -7.67
C HIS A 46 16.61 -17.37 -6.49
N ASP A 47 17.15 -17.37 -5.27
CA ASP A 47 16.41 -17.08 -4.04
C ASP A 47 16.13 -15.58 -3.81
N TRP A 48 16.63 -14.71 -4.68
CA TRP A 48 16.47 -13.25 -4.60
C TRP A 48 16.00 -12.65 -5.93
N PRO A 49 15.30 -11.49 -5.89
CA PRO A 49 14.99 -10.74 -7.10
C PRO A 49 16.26 -10.14 -7.72
N GLU A 50 16.25 -9.98 -9.05
CA GLU A 50 17.20 -9.11 -9.73
C GLU A 50 16.73 -7.65 -9.59
N VAL A 51 17.59 -6.76 -9.11
CA VAL A 51 17.31 -5.32 -9.07
C VAL A 51 17.69 -4.71 -10.42
N GLU A 52 16.69 -4.27 -11.17
CA GLU A 52 16.90 -3.63 -12.48
C GLU A 52 17.28 -2.15 -12.33
N SER A 53 16.63 -1.45 -11.39
CA SER A 53 16.93 -0.06 -11.09
C SER A 53 16.61 0.29 -9.64
N LEU A 54 17.32 1.31 -9.14
CA LEU A 54 16.95 2.10 -7.98
C LEU A 54 16.68 3.52 -8.48
N THR A 55 15.49 4.03 -8.21
CA THR A 55 15.05 5.35 -8.66
C THR A 55 14.70 6.20 -7.44
N VAL A 56 15.25 7.41 -7.38
CA VAL A 56 14.95 8.40 -6.33
C VAL A 56 13.57 9.02 -6.60
N LEU A 57 12.77 9.21 -5.56
CA LEU A 57 11.50 9.94 -5.64
C LEU A 57 11.75 11.41 -5.34
N ASP A 58 11.22 12.28 -6.21
CA ASP A 58 11.33 13.72 -6.07
C ASP A 58 10.12 14.30 -5.32
N ASP A 59 10.36 15.40 -4.62
CA ASP A 59 9.34 16.25 -4.04
C ASP A 59 8.63 17.11 -5.11
N VAL A 60 7.70 17.96 -4.68
CA VAL A 60 6.91 18.80 -5.59
C VAL A 60 7.74 19.88 -6.31
N THR A 61 8.97 20.12 -5.85
CA THR A 61 9.92 21.06 -6.47
C THR A 61 10.82 20.40 -7.50
N GLY A 62 10.78 19.06 -7.60
CA GLY A 62 11.66 18.27 -8.47
C GLY A 62 13.01 17.94 -7.83
N GLU A 63 13.17 18.18 -6.53
CA GLU A 63 14.35 17.82 -5.77
C GLU A 63 14.09 16.56 -4.92
N PRO A 64 15.13 15.78 -4.59
CA PRO A 64 14.96 14.67 -3.66
C PRO A 64 14.44 15.16 -2.30
N PHE A 65 13.55 14.38 -1.68
CA PHE A 65 13.03 14.69 -0.35
C PHE A 65 14.15 14.95 0.68
N ALA A 66 13.93 15.95 1.53
CA ALA A 66 14.76 16.17 2.69
C ALA A 66 14.61 15.02 3.71
N PRO A 67 15.60 14.78 4.59
CA PRO A 67 15.47 13.79 5.65
C PRO A 67 14.22 14.03 6.51
N LYS A 68 13.47 12.95 6.75
CA LYS A 68 12.19 12.91 7.50
C LYS A 68 11.05 13.70 6.87
N ALA A 69 11.15 14.05 5.58
CA ALA A 69 10.12 14.80 4.87
C ALA A 69 9.15 13.92 4.07
N VAL A 70 9.24 12.60 4.21
CA VAL A 70 8.34 11.61 3.60
C VAL A 70 8.46 10.28 4.35
N ASP A 71 7.49 9.40 4.18
CA ASP A 71 7.38 8.11 4.86
C ASP A 71 6.68 7.10 3.94
N PRO A 72 7.37 6.53 2.94
CA PRO A 72 6.71 5.82 1.84
C PRO A 72 6.33 4.37 2.17
N GLU A 73 5.06 4.01 2.03
CA GLU A 73 4.57 2.69 2.48
C GLU A 73 4.25 1.72 1.34
N ALA A 74 3.47 2.17 0.35
CA ALA A 74 3.03 1.33 -0.74
C ALA A 74 3.27 1.96 -2.10
N ILE A 75 3.55 1.13 -3.10
CA ILE A 75 3.77 1.56 -4.50
C ILE A 75 3.20 0.57 -5.50
N ARG A 76 2.65 1.07 -6.60
CA ARG A 76 2.09 0.29 -7.71
C ARG A 76 2.36 0.95 -9.05
N TRP A 77 2.77 0.17 -10.05
CA TRP A 77 2.71 0.59 -11.45
C TRP A 77 1.26 0.89 -11.85
N THR A 78 1.04 2.00 -12.55
CA THR A 78 -0.22 2.20 -13.27
C THR A 78 -0.29 1.27 -14.49
N PRO A 79 -1.49 0.92 -14.99
CA PRO A 79 -1.61 0.05 -16.16
C PRO A 79 -0.81 0.56 -17.35
N GLY A 80 -0.01 -0.34 -17.94
CA GLY A 80 0.90 0.00 -19.03
C GLY A 80 2.23 0.61 -18.59
N GLY A 81 2.52 0.73 -17.28
CA GLY A 81 3.81 1.18 -16.77
C GLY A 81 4.12 2.66 -17.08
N ARG A 82 3.08 3.47 -17.28
CA ARG A 82 3.24 4.88 -17.68
C ARG A 82 3.66 5.79 -16.52
N SER A 83 3.27 5.42 -15.32
CA SER A 83 3.50 6.14 -14.07
C SER A 83 3.43 5.15 -12.90
N LEU A 84 3.73 5.62 -11.70
CA LEU A 84 3.66 4.91 -10.44
C LEU A 84 2.72 5.67 -9.51
N LEU A 85 1.84 4.95 -8.81
CA LEU A 85 1.09 5.50 -7.70
C LEU A 85 1.70 4.98 -6.40
N TRP A 86 1.90 5.85 -5.42
CA TRP A 86 2.48 5.48 -4.13
C TRP A 86 1.85 6.25 -2.97
N THR A 87 1.97 5.72 -1.76
CA THR A 87 1.49 6.35 -0.52
C THR A 87 2.65 6.79 0.33
N SER A 88 2.43 7.85 1.11
CA SER A 88 3.19 8.04 2.33
C SER A 88 2.25 8.25 3.50
N GLU A 89 2.59 7.68 4.64
CA GLU A 89 1.80 7.81 5.85
C GLU A 89 1.90 9.20 6.50
N GLY A 90 2.94 9.96 6.14
CA GLY A 90 3.25 11.28 6.68
C GLY A 90 3.87 11.21 8.07
N ALA A 91 3.74 12.29 8.83
CA ALA A 91 4.18 12.32 10.23
C ALA A 91 3.22 13.23 11.00
N ALA A 92 2.07 12.68 11.39
CA ALA A 92 1.00 13.45 12.03
C ALA A 92 1.45 14.14 13.33
N ASN A 93 2.50 13.61 14.00
CA ASN A 93 3.08 14.24 15.17
C ASN A 93 3.82 15.57 14.88
N SER A 94 4.33 15.76 13.66
CA SER A 94 4.93 17.02 13.20
C SER A 94 3.99 17.83 12.31
N GLY A 95 2.75 17.36 12.10
CA GLY A 95 1.76 18.00 11.22
C GLY A 95 1.98 17.70 9.73
N GLN A 96 2.90 16.80 9.40
CA GLN A 96 3.11 16.35 8.03
C GLN A 96 1.96 15.41 7.63
N PRO A 97 1.21 15.71 6.55
CA PRO A 97 0.06 14.91 6.14
C PRO A 97 0.48 13.62 5.43
N ALA A 98 -0.41 12.62 5.48
CA ALA A 98 -0.36 11.48 4.56
C ALA A 98 -0.62 11.96 3.11
N LEU A 99 -0.14 11.20 2.13
CA LEU A 99 -0.33 11.50 0.72
C LEU A 99 -0.56 10.24 -0.11
N VAL A 100 -1.21 10.44 -1.26
CA VAL A 100 -1.25 9.49 -2.37
C VAL A 100 -0.73 10.24 -3.59
N ARG A 101 0.39 9.80 -4.15
CA ARG A 101 1.11 10.56 -5.18
C ARG A 101 1.38 9.73 -6.41
N GLU A 102 1.22 10.37 -7.57
CA GLU A 102 1.62 9.83 -8.86
C GLU A 102 2.98 10.41 -9.24
N ALA A 103 3.90 9.52 -9.63
CA ALA A 103 5.24 9.85 -10.07
C ALA A 103 5.53 9.19 -11.43
N SER A 104 6.42 9.79 -12.20
CA SER A 104 6.89 9.22 -13.45
C SER A 104 7.77 7.98 -13.16
N PRO A 105 8.04 7.12 -14.16
CA PRO A 105 9.00 6.01 -14.00
C PRO A 105 10.43 6.45 -13.67
N SER A 106 10.77 7.74 -13.87
CA SER A 106 12.05 8.32 -13.45
C SER A 106 12.04 8.87 -12.03
N GLY A 107 10.91 8.78 -11.32
CA GLY A 107 10.73 9.26 -9.95
C GLY A 107 10.28 10.72 -9.82
N ALA A 108 10.09 11.41 -10.95
CA ALA A 108 9.67 12.80 -10.95
C ALA A 108 8.21 12.92 -10.46
N TYR A 109 7.94 13.94 -9.64
CA TYR A 109 6.59 14.29 -9.23
C TYR A 109 5.68 14.61 -10.44
N GLU A 110 4.50 14.01 -10.49
CA GLU A 110 3.48 14.34 -11.49
C GLU A 110 2.27 15.05 -10.86
N ARG A 111 1.69 14.46 -9.81
CA ARG A 111 0.55 15.03 -9.07
C ARG A 111 0.26 14.26 -7.78
N GLU A 112 -0.59 14.82 -6.94
CA GLU A 112 -1.20 14.11 -5.80
C GLU A 112 -2.68 13.86 -6.04
N LEU A 113 -3.18 12.73 -5.55
CA LEU A 113 -4.61 12.50 -5.39
C LEU A 113 -5.03 13.09 -4.05
N PRO A 114 -6.01 14.01 -4.00
CA PRO A 114 -6.44 14.60 -2.75
C PRO A 114 -7.04 13.55 -1.83
N LEU A 115 -6.75 13.67 -0.55
CA LEU A 115 -7.42 12.91 0.51
C LEU A 115 -8.62 13.72 1.03
N PRO A 116 -9.70 13.06 1.51
CA PRO A 116 -10.76 13.76 2.22
C PRO A 116 -10.22 14.55 3.42
N GLU A 117 -10.84 15.69 3.73
CA GLU A 117 -10.40 16.59 4.81
C GLU A 117 -10.27 15.88 6.16
N SER A 118 -11.09 14.84 6.40
CA SER A 118 -11.05 14.02 7.62
C SER A 118 -9.72 13.30 7.85
N TYR A 119 -8.87 13.14 6.82
CA TYR A 119 -7.54 12.53 6.93
C TYR A 119 -6.48 13.53 7.38
N ALA A 120 -6.70 14.84 7.21
CA ALA A 120 -5.71 15.85 7.58
C ALA A 120 -5.48 15.85 9.10
N PRO A 121 -4.22 15.75 9.58
CA PRO A 121 -3.91 15.87 11.00
C PRO A 121 -4.36 17.22 11.57
N VAL A 122 -5.24 17.20 12.55
CA VAL A 122 -5.66 18.40 13.29
C VAL A 122 -5.11 18.33 14.70
N ARG A 123 -4.47 19.43 15.13
CA ARG A 123 -3.90 19.56 16.47
C ARG A 123 -4.64 20.62 17.28
N SER A 124 -4.89 20.32 18.55
CA SER A 124 -5.38 21.32 19.51
C SER A 124 -4.30 22.35 19.85
N ALA A 125 -4.68 23.42 20.55
CA ALA A 125 -3.78 24.51 20.93
C ALA A 125 -2.58 24.06 21.80
N ASP A 126 -2.73 22.97 22.56
CA ASP A 126 -1.67 22.33 23.35
C ASP A 126 -0.83 21.31 22.54
N GLY A 127 -1.08 21.21 21.23
CA GLY A 127 -0.33 20.34 20.33
C GLY A 127 -0.76 18.87 20.33
N LYS A 128 -1.85 18.50 21.00
CA LYS A 128 -2.37 17.14 20.94
C LYS A 128 -3.07 16.88 19.59
N LEU A 129 -2.85 15.71 19.00
CA LEU A 129 -3.58 15.27 17.82
C LEU A 129 -5.05 14.97 18.19
N VAL A 130 -6.01 15.62 17.52
CA VAL A 130 -7.44 15.56 17.84
C VAL A 130 -8.33 15.11 16.68
N ALA A 131 -7.85 15.18 15.44
CA ALA A 131 -8.50 14.59 14.26
C ALA A 131 -7.43 14.20 13.22
N GLY A 132 -7.81 13.43 12.21
CA GLY A 132 -6.94 13.05 11.10
C GLY A 132 -6.28 11.68 11.22
N VAL A 133 -5.35 11.41 10.31
CA VAL A 133 -4.49 10.23 10.37
C VAL A 133 -3.59 10.24 11.60
N ARG A 134 -3.25 9.04 12.07
CA ARG A 134 -2.33 8.81 13.17
C ARG A 134 -0.89 8.75 12.66
N ASN A 135 0.07 8.98 13.53
CA ASN A 135 1.48 8.86 13.20
C ASN A 135 1.88 7.39 13.26
N ASN A 136 2.59 6.87 12.25
CA ASN A 136 2.99 5.47 12.17
C ASN A 136 1.82 4.49 12.03
N GLN A 137 0.69 4.96 11.50
CA GLN A 137 -0.58 4.18 11.39
C GLN A 137 -1.54 4.74 10.33
N ALA A 138 -1.01 5.33 9.26
CA ALA A 138 -1.82 5.96 8.23
C ALA A 138 -1.91 5.08 6.98
N LEU A 139 -1.54 5.55 5.79
CA LEU A 139 -1.83 4.88 4.52
C LEU A 139 -0.83 3.78 4.17
N GLU A 140 -0.98 2.61 4.80
CA GLU A 140 -0.08 1.46 4.61
C GLU A 140 -0.34 0.68 3.32
N GLY A 141 -1.59 0.68 2.86
CA GLY A 141 -1.98 -0.13 1.72
C GLY A 141 -2.38 0.70 0.50
N LEU A 142 -1.90 0.30 -0.67
CA LEU A 142 -2.34 0.79 -1.97
C LEU A 142 -2.59 -0.33 -2.98
N THR A 143 -3.69 -0.24 -3.71
CA THR A 143 -3.92 -1.01 -4.93
C THR A 143 -4.68 -0.22 -6.00
N LEU A 144 -4.69 -0.75 -7.23
CA LEU A 144 -5.40 -0.18 -8.37
C LEU A 144 -6.39 -1.20 -8.91
N THR A 145 -7.58 -0.75 -9.25
CA THR A 145 -8.51 -1.58 -10.06
C THR A 145 -7.84 -2.03 -11.37
N PRO A 146 -8.21 -3.19 -11.95
CA PRO A 146 -7.51 -3.72 -13.14
C PRO A 146 -7.51 -2.80 -14.36
N ASP A 147 -8.54 -1.96 -14.52
CA ASP A 147 -8.59 -0.94 -15.58
C ASP A 147 -7.83 0.35 -15.22
N GLY A 148 -7.26 0.41 -14.02
CA GLY A 148 -6.56 1.54 -13.42
C GLY A 148 -7.45 2.70 -13.04
N ARG A 149 -8.76 2.67 -13.25
CA ARG A 149 -9.58 3.89 -13.10
C ARG A 149 -9.70 4.33 -11.65
N LYS A 150 -9.59 3.40 -10.71
CA LYS A 150 -9.70 3.66 -9.28
C LYS A 150 -8.44 3.25 -8.53
N ALA A 151 -7.99 4.13 -7.65
CA ALA A 151 -7.05 3.82 -6.59
C ALA A 151 -7.83 3.40 -5.34
N VAL A 152 -7.30 2.43 -4.62
CA VAL A 152 -7.84 1.98 -3.34
C VAL A 152 -6.72 2.03 -2.32
N THR A 153 -6.87 2.87 -1.31
CA THR A 153 -5.96 2.93 -0.17
C THR A 153 -6.63 2.41 1.09
N VAL A 154 -5.83 1.97 2.05
CA VAL A 154 -6.33 1.53 3.36
C VAL A 154 -5.44 2.10 4.45
N THR A 155 -6.05 2.53 5.56
CA THR A 155 -5.30 2.96 6.73
C THR A 155 -4.88 1.78 7.61
N GLU A 156 -3.77 1.85 8.35
CA GLU A 156 -3.42 0.78 9.30
C GLU A 156 -4.51 0.62 10.37
N ASN A 157 -4.92 1.77 10.93
CA ASN A 157 -5.86 1.88 12.04
C ASN A 157 -6.89 2.98 11.78
N ALA A 158 -7.76 3.20 12.76
CA ALA A 158 -8.72 4.29 12.79
C ALA A 158 -8.07 5.67 12.71
N LEU A 159 -8.74 6.57 11.99
CA LEU A 159 -8.49 8.01 12.16
C LEU A 159 -8.83 8.42 13.60
N VAL A 160 -8.29 9.56 14.03
CA VAL A 160 -8.39 10.00 15.43
C VAL A 160 -9.83 10.11 15.92
N GLN A 161 -10.70 10.64 15.07
CA GLN A 161 -12.12 10.84 15.34
C GLN A 161 -12.99 9.57 15.26
N ASP A 162 -12.48 8.47 14.71
CA ASP A 162 -13.28 7.27 14.46
C ASP A 162 -13.22 6.24 15.59
N GLY A 163 -12.18 6.30 16.43
CA GLY A 163 -11.99 5.34 17.51
C GLY A 163 -10.53 5.16 17.88
N PRO A 164 -10.22 4.30 18.86
CA PRO A 164 -8.84 4.02 19.25
C PRO A 164 -8.09 3.31 18.11
N ALA A 165 -6.76 3.46 18.10
CA ALA A 165 -5.90 2.51 17.38
C ALA A 165 -6.04 1.11 18.00
N ALA A 166 -5.73 0.08 17.23
CA ALA A 166 -5.77 -1.29 17.73
C ALA A 166 -4.80 -1.42 18.91
N SER A 167 -5.21 -2.17 19.92
CA SER A 167 -4.39 -2.49 21.09
C SER A 167 -4.59 -3.93 21.48
N LEU A 168 -3.97 -4.40 22.56
CA LEU A 168 -4.16 -5.78 23.06
C LEU A 168 -5.63 -6.12 23.38
N THR A 169 -6.46 -5.09 23.59
CA THR A 169 -7.86 -5.25 23.98
C THR A 169 -8.84 -4.49 23.08
N ALA A 170 -8.36 -3.52 22.30
CA ALA A 170 -9.20 -2.67 21.46
C ALA A 170 -9.06 -3.02 19.98
N LYS A 171 -10.21 -3.08 19.31
CA LYS A 171 -10.32 -3.08 17.84
C LYS A 171 -10.14 -1.68 17.28
N SER A 172 -9.87 -1.58 15.98
CA SER A 172 -9.74 -0.30 15.28
C SER A 172 -10.45 -0.28 13.92
N PRO A 173 -11.34 0.68 13.66
CA PRO A 173 -11.96 0.83 12.34
C PRO A 173 -10.99 1.46 11.33
N SER A 174 -10.24 0.65 10.58
CA SER A 174 -9.47 1.09 9.42
C SER A 174 -10.40 1.56 8.29
N ARG A 175 -9.96 2.55 7.51
CA ARG A 175 -10.69 3.09 6.37
C ARG A 175 -10.09 2.62 5.05
N LEU A 176 -10.92 2.01 4.22
CA LEU A 176 -10.63 1.71 2.82
C LEU A 176 -11.25 2.81 1.94
N LEU A 177 -10.41 3.65 1.37
CA LEU A 177 -10.80 4.77 0.52
C LEU A 177 -10.69 4.37 -0.96
N VAL A 178 -11.78 4.52 -1.70
CA VAL A 178 -11.83 4.31 -3.15
C VAL A 178 -11.87 5.66 -3.85
N THR A 179 -10.82 5.97 -4.62
CA THR A 179 -10.66 7.27 -5.30
C THR A 179 -10.70 7.09 -6.82
N ASP A 180 -11.44 7.93 -7.55
CA ASP A 180 -11.29 8.04 -9.01
C ASP A 180 -9.91 8.60 -9.30
N ARG A 181 -9.04 7.80 -9.93
CA ARG A 181 -7.66 8.21 -10.14
C ARG A 181 -7.57 9.42 -11.07
N ARG A 182 -8.47 9.56 -12.03
CA ARG A 182 -8.39 10.66 -13.01
C ARG A 182 -8.80 11.98 -12.38
N THR A 183 -9.91 12.02 -11.65
CA THR A 183 -10.46 13.26 -11.08
C THR A 183 -9.93 13.56 -9.67
N GLY A 184 -9.45 12.54 -8.94
CA GLY A 184 -9.12 12.65 -7.52
C GLY A 184 -10.33 12.58 -6.60
N GLU A 185 -11.54 12.35 -7.13
CA GLU A 185 -12.76 12.30 -6.33
C GLU A 185 -12.79 11.05 -5.45
N ALA A 186 -13.04 11.23 -4.15
CA ALA A 186 -13.36 10.15 -3.24
C ALA A 186 -14.74 9.57 -3.58
N LEU A 187 -14.76 8.36 -4.14
CA LEU A 187 -15.98 7.70 -4.61
C LEU A 187 -16.72 6.93 -3.52
N ALA A 188 -15.96 6.35 -2.60
CA ALA A 188 -16.49 5.58 -1.47
C ALA A 188 -15.45 5.45 -0.36
N GLU A 189 -15.94 5.32 0.87
CA GLU A 189 -15.15 4.86 2.01
C GLU A 189 -15.86 3.65 2.62
N HIS A 190 -15.08 2.63 2.95
CA HIS A 190 -15.55 1.45 3.65
C HIS A 190 -14.76 1.29 4.94
N VAL A 191 -15.42 0.84 6.01
CA VAL A 191 -14.74 0.50 7.26
C VAL A 191 -14.34 -0.96 7.22
N TYR A 192 -13.08 -1.23 7.52
CA TYR A 192 -12.57 -2.56 7.82
C TYR A 192 -12.20 -2.61 9.31
N GLU A 193 -12.88 -3.45 10.09
CA GLU A 193 -12.60 -3.58 11.51
C GLU A 193 -11.35 -4.44 11.72
N VAL A 194 -10.27 -3.78 12.16
CA VAL A 194 -9.05 -4.40 12.63
C VAL A 194 -9.31 -4.90 14.05
N ASP A 195 -9.10 -6.17 14.30
CA ASP A 195 -9.15 -6.81 15.61
C ASP A 195 -8.02 -6.34 16.55
N PRO A 196 -8.06 -6.71 17.85
CA PRO A 196 -7.00 -6.38 18.79
C PRO A 196 -5.65 -6.99 18.38
N VAL A 197 -4.58 -6.28 18.72
CA VAL A 197 -3.21 -6.79 18.64
C VAL A 197 -3.13 -8.08 19.49
N SER A 198 -2.61 -9.16 18.91
CA SER A 198 -2.65 -10.49 19.55
C SER A 198 -1.42 -10.71 20.42
N ASP A 199 -1.63 -11.22 21.64
CA ASP A 199 -0.57 -11.56 22.62
C ASP A 199 -0.09 -13.03 22.56
N ALA A 200 -0.59 -13.87 21.64
CA ALA A 200 -0.47 -15.34 21.78
C ALA A 200 0.07 -16.08 20.52
N PRO A 201 1.16 -16.87 20.64
CA PRO A 201 1.78 -17.63 19.53
C PRO A 201 1.01 -18.86 19.02
N THR A 202 -0.21 -19.15 19.48
CA THR A 202 -0.79 -20.52 19.37
C THR A 202 -2.27 -20.59 19.00
N ALA A 203 -2.91 -19.50 18.57
CA ALA A 203 -4.29 -19.59 18.09
C ALA A 203 -4.34 -20.41 16.78
N PRO A 204 -5.10 -21.52 16.70
CA PRO A 204 -5.37 -22.15 15.41
C PRO A 204 -6.04 -21.13 14.49
N LEU A 205 -5.70 -21.15 13.20
CA LEU A 205 -6.37 -20.30 12.21
C LEU A 205 -7.90 -20.48 12.29
N PRO A 206 -8.68 -19.37 12.22
CA PRO A 206 -8.24 -18.00 11.98
C PRO A 206 -8.14 -17.17 13.27
N ALA A 207 -6.93 -16.69 13.57
CA ALA A 207 -6.66 -15.71 14.63
C ALA A 207 -7.08 -14.28 14.19
N PRO A 208 -7.24 -13.32 15.11
CA PRO A 208 -7.79 -11.97 14.82
C PRO A 208 -6.86 -11.11 13.95
N VAL A 209 -7.40 -10.20 13.13
CA VAL A 209 -6.68 -9.29 12.21
C VAL A 209 -6.12 -8.08 12.96
N ASN A 210 -4.82 -7.83 13.04
CA ASN A 210 -4.28 -6.56 13.58
C ASN A 210 -3.29 -5.95 12.58
N ASN A 211 -3.01 -4.65 12.62
CA ASN A 211 -1.94 -4.01 11.83
C ASN A 211 -2.00 -4.26 10.30
N VAL A 212 -2.94 -3.63 9.56
CA VAL A 212 -3.05 -3.82 8.10
C VAL A 212 -1.95 -3.05 7.37
N GLU A 213 -1.10 -3.77 6.66
CA GLU A 213 0.20 -3.29 6.14
C GLU A 213 0.36 -3.51 4.64
N GLY A 214 -0.71 -4.01 4.01
CA GLY A 214 -0.72 -4.18 2.57
C GLY A 214 -2.05 -4.65 2.03
N ILE A 215 -2.24 -4.35 0.74
CA ILE A 215 -3.47 -4.66 0.02
C ILE A 215 -3.16 -4.96 -1.45
N THR A 216 -3.85 -5.96 -2.01
CA THR A 216 -3.82 -6.23 -3.46
C THR A 216 -5.10 -6.90 -3.94
N TRP A 217 -5.48 -6.68 -5.20
CA TRP A 217 -6.58 -7.45 -5.81
C TRP A 217 -6.16 -8.89 -6.08
N GLY A 218 -7.05 -9.82 -5.77
CA GLY A 218 -6.93 -11.23 -6.15
C GLY A 218 -7.74 -11.56 -7.42
N PRO A 219 -7.89 -12.86 -7.74
CA PRO A 219 -8.63 -13.30 -8.92
C PRO A 219 -10.12 -12.94 -8.88
N ASN A 220 -10.75 -13.01 -10.06
CA ASN A 220 -12.21 -12.91 -10.14
C ASN A 220 -12.85 -14.12 -9.47
N LEU A 221 -13.85 -13.89 -8.61
CA LEU A 221 -14.60 -14.97 -7.99
C LEU A 221 -15.69 -15.47 -8.96
N PRO A 222 -16.08 -16.77 -8.90
CA PRO A 222 -17.10 -17.34 -9.80
C PRO A 222 -18.43 -16.59 -9.83
N GLY A 223 -18.80 -15.92 -8.73
CA GLY A 223 -20.00 -15.09 -8.62
C GLY A 223 -19.90 -13.68 -9.24
N GLY A 224 -18.82 -13.36 -9.96
CA GLY A 224 -18.63 -12.07 -10.65
C GLY A 224 -18.05 -10.95 -9.78
N SER A 225 -17.98 -11.16 -8.46
CA SER A 225 -17.27 -10.34 -7.48
C SER A 225 -15.75 -10.43 -7.68
N ARG A 226 -15.00 -9.45 -7.15
CA ARG A 226 -13.53 -9.46 -7.12
C ARG A 226 -13.07 -9.90 -5.74
N SER A 227 -11.99 -10.68 -5.64
CA SER A 227 -11.34 -10.87 -4.35
C SER A 227 -10.35 -9.75 -4.07
N LEU A 228 -10.25 -9.34 -2.81
CA LEU A 228 -9.27 -8.39 -2.31
C LEU A 228 -8.50 -9.10 -1.20
N VAL A 229 -7.17 -8.99 -1.24
CA VAL A 229 -6.28 -9.57 -0.25
C VAL A 229 -5.72 -8.43 0.58
N LEU A 230 -5.91 -8.51 1.89
CA LEU A 230 -5.21 -7.68 2.87
C LEU A 230 -4.14 -8.52 3.54
N VAL A 231 -3.02 -7.91 3.89
CA VAL A 231 -2.00 -8.52 4.75
C VAL A 231 -1.86 -7.70 6.01
N SER A 232 -1.70 -8.38 7.14
CA SER A 232 -1.18 -7.77 8.35
C SER A 232 0.29 -8.07 8.52
N ASP A 233 1.08 -7.12 9.02
CA ASP A 233 2.46 -7.38 9.45
C ASP A 233 2.51 -8.07 10.82
N ASP A 234 3.66 -8.65 11.15
CA ASP A 234 3.93 -9.26 12.45
C ASP A 234 4.36 -8.26 13.53
N ASN A 235 4.35 -6.95 13.23
CA ASN A 235 4.72 -5.88 14.15
C ASN A 235 6.13 -6.09 14.71
N PHE A 236 7.07 -6.43 13.83
CA PHE A 236 8.48 -6.76 14.14
C PHE A 236 8.65 -7.94 15.12
N GLY A 237 7.70 -8.86 15.14
CA GLY A 237 7.64 -9.97 16.09
C GLY A 237 7.35 -9.54 17.54
N PHE A 238 7.01 -8.27 17.78
CA PHE A 238 6.58 -7.81 19.09
C PHE A 238 5.34 -8.59 19.54
N ASN A 239 5.33 -9.04 20.80
CA ASN A 239 4.28 -9.89 21.37
C ASN A 239 3.93 -11.15 20.56
N SER A 240 4.88 -11.70 19.79
CA SER A 240 4.66 -12.87 18.93
C SER A 240 3.64 -12.63 17.81
N GLY A 241 3.61 -11.42 17.25
CA GLY A 241 2.83 -11.12 16.05
C GLY A 241 3.12 -12.10 14.90
N LEU A 242 2.14 -12.29 14.03
CA LEU A 242 2.23 -13.16 12.85
C LEU A 242 1.70 -12.40 11.65
N THR A 243 2.40 -12.48 10.52
CA THR A 243 1.86 -12.03 9.24
C THR A 243 0.62 -12.86 8.88
N LYS A 244 -0.50 -12.21 8.58
CA LYS A 244 -1.76 -12.88 8.20
C LYS A 244 -2.29 -12.34 6.89
N PHE A 245 -3.05 -13.18 6.17
CA PHE A 245 -3.70 -12.80 4.93
C PHE A 245 -5.22 -12.94 5.06
N HIS A 246 -5.94 -11.89 4.69
CA HIS A 246 -7.40 -11.84 4.72
C HIS A 246 -7.95 -11.74 3.30
N LEU A 247 -8.93 -12.59 2.98
CA LEU A 247 -9.56 -12.66 1.68
C LEU A 247 -10.97 -12.10 1.76
N LEU A 248 -11.19 -10.96 1.10
CA LEU A 248 -12.48 -10.30 1.03
C LEU A 248 -13.09 -10.46 -0.36
N SER A 249 -14.41 -10.49 -0.45
CA SER A 249 -15.15 -10.44 -1.72
C SER A 249 -15.79 -9.07 -1.89
N VAL A 250 -15.40 -8.32 -2.92
CA VAL A 250 -15.98 -7.03 -3.29
C VAL A 250 -16.99 -7.23 -4.42
N GLY A 251 -18.27 -7.00 -4.13
CA GLY A 251 -19.38 -7.18 -5.07
C GLY A 251 -19.42 -6.17 -6.20
N ARG A 252 -20.17 -6.46 -7.27
CA ARG A 252 -20.50 -5.48 -8.32
C ARG A 252 -21.67 -4.61 -7.86
N GLY A 253 -21.38 -3.46 -7.25
CA GLY A 253 -22.42 -2.45 -6.96
C GLY A 253 -21.96 -1.34 -6.04
N LEU A 254 -21.36 -0.29 -6.61
CA LEU A 254 -21.44 1.07 -6.07
C LEU A 254 -22.63 1.73 -6.76
N THR A 255 -23.83 1.56 -6.21
CA THR A 255 -24.97 2.41 -6.56
C THR A 255 -25.06 3.52 -5.54
N LYS A 256 -24.73 4.74 -5.98
CA LYS A 256 -25.13 5.97 -5.30
C LYS A 256 -26.66 5.98 -5.24
N HIS A 257 -27.23 5.81 -4.06
CA HIS A 257 -28.59 6.29 -3.82
C HIS A 257 -28.45 7.77 -3.49
N SER A 258 -28.81 8.61 -4.46
CA SER A 258 -29.11 10.02 -4.23
C SER A 258 -30.25 10.18 -3.24
#